data_AF-L1IG18-F1
#
_entry.id   AF-L1IG18-F1
#
_cell.length_a   1.000
_cell.length_b   1.000
_cell.length_c   1.000
_cell.angle_alpha   90.00
_cell.angle_beta   90.00
_cell.angle_gamma   90.00
#
_symmetry.space_group_name_H-M   'P 1'
#
loop_
_entity.id
_entity.type
_entity.pdbx_description
1 polymer ?
#
loop_
_entity_poly.entity_id
_entity_poly.type
_entity_poly.pdbx_seq_one_letter_code
_entity_poly.pdbx_strand_id
1 'polypeptide(L)'
;LDFANDAFQFYINHQNNDQAGERARDPKHVYANTCNPAICPILALGIYWLMFPPNHPTSGGRLFPGSNQYERFKKLFSQRLLRDSEVLEALENNALHVGDLGTHSIRKGSATYTASGTTFGP
;
A
#
# COMPACT_ATOMS: atom_id res chain seq x y z
N LEU A 1 -4.37 -1.08 -14.63
CA LEU A 1 -3.83 -2.22 -13.87
C LEU A 1 -3.76 -3.35 -14.87
N ASP A 2 -2.60 -3.95 -15.03
CA ASP A 2 -2.40 -5.02 -16.00
C ASP A 2 -1.50 -6.10 -15.41
N PHE A 3 -1.57 -7.33 -15.93
CA PHE A 3 -0.60 -8.38 -15.62
C PHE A 3 0.27 -8.58 -16.85
N ALA A 4 1.57 -8.32 -16.71
CA ALA A 4 2.54 -8.57 -17.77
C ALA A 4 3.58 -9.58 -17.27
N ASN A 5 3.69 -10.71 -17.96
CA ASN A 5 4.53 -11.83 -17.54
C ASN A 5 4.18 -12.30 -16.11
N ASP A 6 5.13 -12.18 -15.19
CA ASP A 6 5.05 -12.56 -13.78
C ASP A 6 4.77 -11.38 -12.83
N ALA A 7 4.51 -10.19 -13.39
CA ALA A 7 4.33 -8.95 -12.64
C ALA A 7 2.91 -8.39 -12.77
N PHE A 8 2.36 -7.94 -11.64
CA PHE A 8 1.24 -7.00 -11.65
C PHE A 8 1.76 -5.58 -11.85
N GLN A 9 1.19 -4.87 -12.81
CA GLN A 9 1.63 -3.55 -13.23
C GLN A 9 0.61 -2.46 -12.87
N PHE A 10 1.13 -1.34 -12.37
CA PHE A 10 0.35 -0.11 -12.20
C PHE A 10 1.14 1.11 -12.66
N TYR A 11 0.41 2.17 -12.98
CA TYR A 11 0.97 3.43 -13.45
C TYR A 11 0.72 4.52 -12.41
N ILE A 12 1.70 5.40 -12.26
CA ILE A 12 1.59 6.59 -11.41
C ILE A 12 1.39 7.78 -12.35
N ASN A 13 0.18 8.33 -12.36
CA ASN A 13 -0.18 9.41 -13.29
C ASN A 13 0.30 10.80 -12.85
N HIS A 14 0.49 11.01 -11.54
CA HIS A 14 0.98 12.27 -10.99
C HIS A 14 2.07 11.99 -9.98
N GLN A 15 3.18 12.72 -10.10
CA GLN A 15 4.30 12.68 -9.16
C GLN A 15 4.66 14.11 -8.77
N ASN A 16 5.29 14.29 -7.61
CA ASN A 16 5.67 15.64 -7.17
C ASN A 16 6.61 16.34 -8.16
N ASN A 17 7.44 15.57 -8.87
CA ASN A 17 8.35 16.06 -9.91
C ASN A 17 7.75 16.04 -11.32
N ASP A 18 6.47 15.66 -11.46
CA ASP A 18 5.69 15.64 -12.70
C ASP A 18 4.21 15.83 -12.38
N GLN A 19 3.85 17.06 -12.00
CA GLN A 19 2.48 17.41 -11.62
C GLN A 19 1.53 17.39 -12.83
N ALA A 20 2.04 17.71 -14.02
CA ALA A 20 1.28 17.67 -15.27
C ALA A 20 1.06 16.24 -15.78
N GLY A 21 1.88 15.27 -15.35
CA GLY A 21 1.79 13.87 -15.77
C GLY A 21 2.20 13.68 -17.24
N GLU A 22 3.08 14.56 -17.73
CA GLU A 22 3.50 14.62 -19.14
C GLU A 22 4.64 13.66 -19.46
N ARG A 23 5.32 13.11 -18.44
CA ARG A 23 6.42 12.16 -18.67
C ARG A 23 5.90 10.80 -19.12
N ALA A 24 6.76 10.11 -19.87
CA ALA A 24 6.53 8.72 -20.25
C ALA A 24 6.23 7.88 -19.01
N ARG A 25 5.14 7.12 -19.08
CA ARG A 25 4.62 6.35 -17.95
C ARG A 25 5.32 5.01 -17.89
N ASP A 26 6.36 4.93 -17.08
CA ASP A 26 6.98 3.64 -16.79
C ASP A 26 6.08 2.83 -15.84
N PRO A 27 5.68 1.60 -16.22
CA PRO A 27 4.92 0.74 -15.34
C PRO A 27 5.74 0.40 -14.09
N LYS A 28 5.09 0.43 -12.92
CA LYS A 28 5.63 -0.10 -11.67
C LYS A 28 5.18 -1.54 -11.51
N HIS A 29 6.13 -2.42 -11.20
CA HIS A 29 5.91 -3.85 -11.10
C HIS A 29 5.77 -4.28 -9.64
N VAL A 30 4.77 -5.11 -9.37
CA VAL A 30 4.52 -5.76 -8.10
C VAL A 30 4.57 -7.26 -8.33
N TYR A 31 5.46 -7.93 -7.60
CA TYR A 31 5.67 -9.38 -7.72
C TYR A 31 5.03 -10.11 -6.55
N ALA A 32 4.70 -11.38 -6.76
CA ALA A 32 4.29 -12.26 -5.68
C ALA A 32 5.50 -12.63 -4.81
N ASN A 33 5.32 -12.62 -3.49
CA ASN A 33 6.28 -13.20 -2.54
C ASN A 33 5.81 -14.61 -2.14
N THR A 34 6.34 -15.63 -2.82
CA THR A 34 5.98 -17.02 -2.56
C THR A 34 6.66 -17.59 -1.31
N CYS A 35 7.80 -17.03 -0.91
CA CYS A 35 8.55 -17.47 0.27
C CYS A 35 7.91 -17.02 1.58
N ASN A 36 7.25 -15.85 1.58
CA ASN A 36 6.50 -15.36 2.74
C ASN A 36 5.11 -14.85 2.30
N PRO A 37 4.11 -15.76 2.25
CA PRO A 37 2.76 -15.43 1.81
C PRO A 37 2.08 -14.37 2.68
N ALA A 38 2.42 -14.27 3.98
CA ALA A 38 1.79 -13.32 4.90
C ALA A 38 2.05 -11.85 4.52
N ILE A 39 3.13 -11.57 3.80
CA ILE A 39 3.48 -10.22 3.31
C ILE A 39 3.39 -10.11 1.78
N CYS A 40 2.81 -11.11 1.10
CA CYS A 40 2.69 -11.11 -0.35
C CYS A 40 1.57 -10.16 -0.82
N PRO A 41 1.90 -9.08 -1.56
CA PRO A 41 0.89 -8.10 -1.98
C PRO A 41 -0.12 -8.67 -2.97
N ILE A 42 0.31 -9.59 -3.84
CA ILE A 42 -0.57 -10.25 -4.82
C ILE A 42 -1.57 -11.17 -4.10
N LEU A 43 -1.11 -11.95 -3.13
CA LEU A 43 -1.98 -12.81 -2.33
C LEU A 43 -2.96 -11.97 -1.49
N ALA A 44 -2.47 -10.91 -0.82
CA ALA A 44 -3.31 -10.01 -0.03
C ALA A 44 -4.40 -9.36 -0.90
N LEU A 45 -4.07 -8.95 -2.13
CA LEU A 45 -5.03 -8.41 -3.08
C LEU A 45 -6.05 -9.46 -3.54
N GLY A 46 -5.62 -10.69 -3.79
CA GLY A 46 -6.50 -11.81 -4.13
C GLY A 46 -7.52 -12.10 -3.02
N ILE A 47 -7.06 -12.21 -1.77
CA ILE A 47 -7.93 -12.38 -0.59
C ILE A 47 -8.91 -11.20 -0.48
N TYR A 48 -8.43 -9.98 -0.70
CA TYR A 48 -9.28 -8.79 -0.69
C TYR A 48 -10.39 -8.89 -1.74
N TRP A 49 -10.10 -9.27 -2.98
CA TRP A 49 -11.11 -9.41 -4.03
C TRP A 49 -12.11 -10.54 -3.81
N LEU A 50 -11.70 -11.62 -3.12
CA LEU A 50 -12.64 -12.67 -2.71
C LEU A 50 -13.67 -12.15 -1.71
N MET A 51 -13.26 -11.25 -0.80
CA MET A 51 -14.14 -10.63 0.20
C MET A 51 -14.90 -9.42 -0.34
N PHE A 52 -14.30 -8.70 -1.30
CA PHE A 52 -14.82 -7.47 -1.90
C PHE A 52 -14.68 -7.54 -3.43
N PRO A 53 -15.63 -8.22 -4.11
CA PRO A 53 -15.55 -8.41 -5.55
C PRO A 53 -15.44 -7.08 -6.31
N PRO A 54 -14.60 -6.98 -7.36
CA PRO A 54 -14.45 -5.75 -8.15
C PRO A 54 -15.76 -5.22 -8.72
N ASN A 55 -16.68 -6.14 -9.07
CA ASN A 55 -18.00 -5.83 -9.62
C ASN A 55 -19.05 -5.49 -8.55
N HIS A 56 -18.65 -5.32 -7.28
CA HIS A 56 -19.57 -4.96 -6.23
C HIS A 56 -20.19 -3.58 -6.51
N PRO A 57 -21.53 -3.40 -6.40
CA PRO A 57 -22.21 -2.15 -6.81
C PRO A 57 -21.66 -0.88 -6.13
N THR A 58 -21.09 -1.01 -4.93
CA THR A 58 -20.51 0.12 -4.19
C THR A 58 -19.05 0.46 -4.59
N SER A 59 -18.39 -0.39 -5.38
CA SER A 59 -17.00 -0.17 -5.83
C SER A 59 -16.90 1.06 -6.73
N GLY A 60 -17.86 1.23 -7.64
CA GLY A 60 -17.84 2.28 -8.65
C GLY A 60 -16.58 2.20 -9.52
N GLY A 61 -16.08 0.99 -9.78
CA GLY A 61 -14.84 0.76 -10.53
C GLY A 61 -13.55 1.05 -9.77
N ARG A 62 -13.62 1.39 -8.47
CA ARG A 62 -12.44 1.62 -7.64
C ARG A 62 -11.94 0.32 -7.03
N LEU A 63 -10.61 0.19 -6.96
CA LEU A 63 -9.93 -0.92 -6.28
C LEU A 63 -10.35 -1.02 -4.80
N PHE A 64 -10.44 0.12 -4.14
CA PHE A 64 -10.94 0.23 -2.76
C PHE A 64 -12.19 1.12 -2.73
N PRO A 65 -13.41 0.56 -2.59
CA PRO A 65 -14.65 1.32 -2.47
C PRO A 65 -14.63 2.33 -1.32
N GLY A 66 -15.51 3.33 -1.42
CA GLY A 66 -15.72 4.36 -0.41
C GLY A 66 -14.81 5.58 -0.53
N SER A 67 -15.00 6.53 0.38
CA SER A 67 -14.20 7.75 0.51
C SER A 67 -13.24 7.68 1.70
N ASN A 68 -12.38 8.69 1.86
CA ASN A 68 -11.54 8.89 3.04
C ASN A 68 -10.61 7.70 3.35
N GLN A 69 -9.99 7.12 2.32
CA GLN A 69 -9.12 5.94 2.46
C GLN A 69 -7.98 6.15 3.48
N TYR A 70 -7.42 7.37 3.52
CA TYR A 70 -6.40 7.73 4.49
C TYR A 70 -6.89 7.64 5.93
N GLU A 71 -8.06 8.23 6.25
CA GLU A 71 -8.61 8.18 7.60
C GLU A 71 -9.04 6.76 7.99
N ARG A 72 -9.55 5.98 7.05
CA ARG A 72 -9.87 4.56 7.27
C ARG A 72 -8.61 3.76 7.62
N PHE A 73 -7.54 3.91 6.84
CA PHE A 73 -6.25 3.29 7.13
C PHE A 73 -5.73 3.72 8.50
N LYS A 74 -5.71 5.03 8.77
CA LYS A 74 -5.23 5.59 10.04
C LYS A 74 -5.99 5.04 11.24
N LYS A 75 -7.32 4.91 11.13
CA LYS A 75 -8.17 4.34 12.17
C LYS A 75 -7.82 2.88 12.42
N LEU A 76 -7.74 2.06 11.38
CA LEU A 76 -7.39 0.63 11.49
C LEU A 76 -5.97 0.43 12.05
N PHE A 77 -5.02 1.25 11.58
CA PHE A 77 -3.64 1.20 12.04
C PHE A 77 -3.54 1.55 13.53
N SER A 78 -4.09 2.69 13.96
CA SER A 78 -3.95 3.17 15.34
C SER A 78 -4.86 2.50 16.35
N GLN A 79 -6.08 2.11 15.96
CA GLN A 79 -7.08 1.56 16.88
C GLN A 79 -7.13 0.03 16.89
N ARG A 80 -6.49 -0.62 15.91
CA ARG A 80 -6.46 -2.08 15.80
C ARG A 80 -5.04 -2.62 15.83
N LEU A 81 -4.26 -2.31 14.80
CA LEU A 81 -2.92 -2.91 14.64
C LEU A 81 -1.97 -2.54 15.79
N LEU A 82 -1.87 -1.25 16.13
CA LEU A 82 -1.01 -0.77 17.23
C LEU A 82 -1.55 -1.08 18.63
N ARG A 83 -2.66 -1.81 18.75
CA ARG A 83 -3.21 -2.30 20.02
C ARG A 83 -3.16 -3.81 20.13
N ASP A 84 -2.72 -4.49 19.07
CA ASP A 84 -2.57 -5.92 19.05
C ASP A 84 -1.36 -6.33 19.90
N SER A 85 -1.52 -7.36 20.74
CA SER A 85 -0.49 -7.76 21.70
C SER A 85 0.77 -8.27 21.04
N GLU A 86 0.65 -9.03 19.94
CA GLU A 86 1.81 -9.58 19.22
C GLU A 86 2.57 -8.46 18.52
N VAL A 87 1.85 -7.46 18.01
CA VAL A 87 2.47 -6.26 17.42
C VAL A 87 3.20 -5.45 18.47
N LEU A 88 2.59 -5.22 19.63
CA LEU A 88 3.24 -4.47 20.72
C LEU A 88 4.52 -5.16 21.20
N GLU A 89 4.48 -6.48 21.40
CA GLU A 89 5.66 -7.28 21.75
C GLU A 89 6.74 -7.19 20.66
N ALA A 90 6.35 -7.29 19.38
CA ALA A 90 7.30 -7.14 18.28
C ALA A 90 7.93 -5.74 18.23
N LEU A 91 7.20 -4.68 18.56
CA LEU A 91 7.75 -3.33 18.64
C LEU A 91 8.76 -3.21 19.77
N GLU A 92 8.43 -3.69 20.97
CA GLU A 92 9.33 -3.68 22.12
C GLU A 92 10.62 -4.46 21.84
N ASN A 93 10.51 -5.64 21.23
CA ASN A 93 11.66 -6.47 20.82
C ASN A 93 12.58 -5.78 19.80
N ASN A 94 12.07 -4.78 19.07
CA ASN A 94 12.84 -3.98 18.11
C ASN A 94 13.19 -2.57 18.65
N ALA A 95 12.99 -2.32 19.95
CA ALA A 95 13.21 -1.02 20.59
C ALA A 95 12.42 0.13 19.95
N LEU A 96 11.20 -0.17 19.47
CA LEU A 96 10.26 0.79 18.89
C LEU A 96 9.07 1.01 19.83
N HIS A 97 8.53 2.23 19.82
CA HIS A 97 7.29 2.57 20.50
C HIS A 97 6.20 2.88 19.49
N VAL A 98 4.93 2.74 19.91
CA VAL A 98 3.77 3.09 19.08
C VAL A 98 3.84 4.53 18.54
N GLY A 99 4.40 5.46 19.33
CA GLY A 99 4.58 6.87 18.93
C GLY A 99 5.58 7.08 17.80
N ASP A 100 6.48 6.12 17.55
CA ASP A 100 7.50 6.20 16.51
C ASP A 100 6.93 5.91 15.12
N LEU A 101 5.74 5.31 15.05
CA LEU A 101 5.11 4.89 13.80
C LEU A 101 4.02 5.88 13.34
N GLY A 102 4.31 6.59 12.26
CA GLY A 102 3.40 7.54 11.63
C GLY A 102 2.70 7.01 10.38
N THR A 103 1.38 7.10 10.33
CA THR A 103 0.60 6.77 9.11
C THR A 103 0.99 7.65 7.91
N HIS A 104 1.38 8.90 8.18
CA HIS A 104 1.88 9.82 7.16
C HIS A 104 3.22 9.37 6.58
N SER A 105 4.19 9.00 7.43
CA SER A 105 5.53 8.56 6.99
C SER A 105 5.46 7.22 6.27
N ILE A 106 4.65 6.25 6.72
CA ILE A 106 4.41 4.99 6.01
C ILE A 106 3.90 5.26 4.59
N ARG A 107 2.81 6.02 4.46
CA ARG A 107 2.23 6.33 3.14
C ARG A 107 3.22 7.04 2.24
N LYS A 108 3.87 8.10 2.73
CA LYS A 108 4.79 8.92 1.94
C LYS A 108 6.04 8.13 1.57
N GLY A 109 6.65 7.43 2.52
CA GLY A 109 7.86 6.63 2.31
C GLY A 109 7.65 5.54 1.28
N SER A 110 6.59 4.73 1.41
CA SER A 110 6.29 3.66 0.45
C SER A 110 6.00 4.19 -0.95
N ALA A 111 5.23 5.29 -1.06
CA ALA A 111 4.93 5.91 -2.34
C ALA A 111 6.18 6.50 -3.01
N THR A 112 7.02 7.22 -2.26
CA THR A 112 8.29 7.78 -2.77
C THR A 112 9.23 6.68 -3.23
N TYR A 113 9.42 5.64 -2.42
CA TYR A 113 10.29 4.52 -2.77
C TYR A 113 9.85 3.86 -4.08
N THR A 114 8.55 3.64 -4.25
CA THR A 114 8.00 3.00 -5.45
C THR A 114 8.02 3.93 -6.67
N ALA A 115 7.78 5.23 -6.49
CA ALA A 115 7.75 6.20 -7.58
C ALA A 115 9.16 6.54 -8.09
N SER A 116 10.07 6.83 -7.18
CA SER A 116 11.39 7.42 -7.47
C SER A 116 12.54 6.42 -7.40
N GLY A 117 12.34 5.22 -6.85
CA GLY A 117 13.40 4.21 -6.67
C GLY A 117 14.43 4.58 -5.60
N THR A 118 14.11 5.56 -4.75
CA THR A 118 14.98 6.08 -3.69
C THR A 118 14.17 6.35 -2.41
N THR A 119 14.79 6.17 -1.24
CA THR A 119 14.24 6.55 0.06
C THR A 119 14.53 8.00 0.44
N PHE A 120 15.30 8.73 -0.37
CA PHE A 120 15.56 10.16 -0.16
C PHE A 120 14.33 11.00 -0.54
N GLY A 121 14.10 12.07 0.23
CA GLY A 121 13.08 13.07 -0.11
C GLY A 121 13.44 13.86 -1.37
N PRO A 122 12.47 14.58 -1.96
CA PRO A 122 12.76 15.59 -2.99
C PRO A 122 13.64 16.72 -2.46
#